data_AF-A0A382U970-F1
#
_entry.id   AF-A0A382U970-F1
#
_cell.length_a   1.000
_cell.length_b   1.000
_cell.length_c   1.000
_cell.angle_alpha   90.00
_cell.angle_beta   90.00
_cell.angle_gamma   90.00
#
_symmetry.space_group_name_H-M   'P 1'
#
loop_
_entity.id
_entity.type
_entity.pdbx_description
1 polymer ?
#
loop_
_entity_poly.entity_id
_entity_poly.type
_entity_poly.pdbx_seq_one_letter_code
_entity_poly.pdbx_strand_id
1 'polypeptide(L)'
;RISDEDALPVPCRITITEPDGTLAVLRTMNPKQPLALRPGVVYTSNGKAELHLQPGKYTIYASRGFEYGIDKKSITISKKEISRVEMKIQREVPTPGLVAVDSHIHCLTYSGHGDASVEERMHTIAGEGIELAIATDHNHHVDYQPVMKATGTSRFFTSVIGNEVTTKTGHFNAFPIVANSPVPDYKLGDWTKLMASIRSTQGVRVIVLNHPHNTHSGFRPLAPENFNPVTGRNLHGAPYSFDAMEVVTSAAMQSDNLRLYSDWFALLNHGYRIAGIGSSDTHDVSRFILGQART
;
A
#
# COMPACT_ATOMS: atom_id res chain seq x y z
N ARG A 1 -2.26 -10.96 -22.29
CA ARG A 1 -1.19 -11.79 -21.70
C ARG A 1 0.03 -10.90 -21.58
N ILE A 2 0.68 -10.91 -20.42
CA ILE A 2 1.81 -10.05 -20.07
C ILE A 2 2.93 -10.96 -19.60
N SER A 3 4.13 -10.76 -20.13
CA SER A 3 5.33 -11.48 -19.72
C SER A 3 6.47 -10.52 -19.39
N ASP A 4 7.48 -11.04 -18.67
CA ASP A 4 8.75 -10.36 -18.44
C ASP A 4 9.72 -10.51 -19.63
N GLU A 5 10.94 -10.01 -19.46
CA GLU A 5 12.06 -10.10 -20.39
C GLU A 5 12.44 -11.56 -20.77
N ASP A 6 12.23 -12.51 -19.86
CA ASP A 6 12.49 -13.94 -20.04
C ASP A 6 11.28 -14.69 -20.63
N ALA A 7 10.26 -13.95 -21.08
CA ALA A 7 8.98 -14.46 -21.58
C ALA A 7 8.20 -15.30 -20.54
N LEU A 8 8.49 -15.12 -19.25
CA LEU A 8 7.74 -15.74 -18.17
C LEU A 8 6.53 -14.87 -17.78
N PRO A 9 5.41 -15.47 -17.38
CA PRO A 9 4.27 -14.69 -16.91
C PRO A 9 4.60 -13.94 -15.62
N VAL A 10 4.28 -12.65 -15.61
CA VAL A 10 4.60 -11.73 -14.51
C VAL A 10 3.32 -11.08 -13.95
N PRO A 11 3.18 -10.92 -12.62
CA PRO A 11 2.10 -10.12 -12.07
C PRO A 11 2.21 -8.68 -12.57
N CYS A 12 1.07 -8.05 -12.80
CA CYS A 12 1.06 -6.69 -13.30
C CYS A 12 -0.29 -6.03 -13.03
N ARG A 13 -0.28 -4.71 -13.12
CA ARG A 13 -1.46 -3.91 -13.38
C ARG A 13 -1.68 -3.77 -14.88
N ILE A 14 -2.92 -3.93 -15.30
CA ILE A 14 -3.41 -3.60 -16.63
C ILE A 14 -4.35 -2.41 -16.48
N THR A 15 -4.05 -1.31 -17.17
CA THR A 15 -4.94 -0.15 -17.25
C THR A 15 -5.49 -0.04 -18.67
N ILE A 16 -6.80 0.10 -18.82
CA ILE A 16 -7.48 0.20 -20.12
C ILE A 16 -8.25 1.50 -20.15
N THR A 17 -7.93 2.35 -21.12
CA THR A 17 -8.56 3.66 -21.31
C THR A 17 -9.26 3.75 -22.65
N GLU A 18 -10.29 4.60 -22.70
CA GLU A 18 -10.85 5.12 -23.95
C GLU A 18 -9.89 6.13 -24.60
N PRO A 19 -10.14 6.57 -25.85
CA PRO A 19 -9.25 7.50 -26.56
C PRO A 19 -9.09 8.87 -25.87
N ASP A 20 -10.07 9.28 -25.07
CA ASP A 20 -10.03 10.51 -24.28
C ASP A 20 -9.29 10.35 -22.93
N GLY A 21 -8.77 9.16 -22.64
CA GLY A 21 -8.03 8.85 -21.42
C GLY A 21 -8.90 8.41 -20.24
N THR A 22 -10.23 8.39 -20.37
CA THR A 22 -11.12 7.88 -19.32
C THR A 22 -10.97 6.37 -19.14
N LEU A 23 -11.17 5.87 -17.91
CA LEU A 23 -11.08 4.45 -17.60
C LEU A 23 -12.24 3.68 -18.27
N ALA A 24 -11.91 2.64 -19.04
CA ALA A 24 -12.90 1.88 -19.79
C ALA A 24 -13.81 1.07 -18.87
N VAL A 25 -15.08 0.91 -19.24
CA VAL A 25 -15.97 -0.04 -18.54
C VAL A 25 -15.58 -1.47 -18.91
N LEU A 26 -15.27 -2.29 -17.90
CA LEU A 26 -14.81 -3.67 -18.07
C LEU A 26 -15.77 -4.64 -17.38
N ARG A 27 -15.86 -5.87 -17.91
CA ARG A 27 -16.43 -7.02 -17.19
C ARG A 27 -15.47 -8.20 -17.29
N THR A 28 -15.45 -9.06 -16.28
CA THR A 28 -14.72 -10.33 -16.39
C THR A 28 -15.41 -11.25 -17.40
N MET A 29 -14.63 -11.98 -18.20
CA MET A 29 -15.15 -13.09 -19.00
C MET A 29 -15.38 -14.33 -18.14
N ASN A 30 -14.58 -14.49 -17.09
CA ASN A 30 -14.60 -15.64 -16.20
C ASN A 30 -14.59 -15.16 -14.74
N PRO A 31 -15.74 -15.21 -14.04
CA PRO A 31 -15.83 -14.80 -12.63
C PRO A 31 -14.91 -15.58 -11.68
N LYS A 32 -14.40 -16.74 -12.08
CA LYS A 32 -13.46 -17.55 -11.30
C LYS A 32 -12.00 -17.19 -11.54
N GLN A 33 -11.71 -16.32 -12.50
CA GLN A 33 -10.33 -15.88 -12.72
C GLN A 33 -9.89 -15.00 -11.54
N PRO A 34 -8.76 -15.29 -10.89
CA PRO A 34 -8.31 -14.55 -9.71
C PRO A 34 -7.71 -13.20 -10.13
N LEU A 35 -8.57 -12.18 -10.20
CA LEU A 35 -8.26 -10.81 -10.59
C LEU A 35 -8.78 -9.84 -9.54
N ALA A 36 -8.08 -8.72 -9.33
CA ALA A 36 -8.71 -7.53 -8.77
C ALA A 36 -9.19 -6.66 -9.93
N LEU A 37 -10.49 -6.32 -9.97
CA LEU A 37 -11.11 -5.69 -11.13
C LEU A 37 -11.95 -4.47 -10.74
N ARG A 38 -11.63 -3.32 -11.33
CA ARG A 38 -12.41 -2.08 -11.30
C ARG A 38 -12.55 -1.52 -12.72
N PRO A 39 -13.39 -0.51 -12.98
CA PRO A 39 -13.41 0.16 -14.29
C PRO A 39 -12.00 0.56 -14.71
N GLY A 40 -11.60 0.09 -15.89
CA GLY A 40 -10.31 0.36 -16.53
C GLY A 40 -9.08 -0.18 -15.80
N VAL A 41 -9.20 -0.86 -14.66
CA VAL A 41 -8.06 -1.32 -13.85
C VAL A 41 -8.21 -2.79 -13.51
N VAL A 42 -7.18 -3.58 -13.84
CA VAL A 42 -7.12 -5.00 -13.56
C VAL A 42 -5.77 -5.36 -12.98
N TYR A 43 -5.74 -6.11 -11.88
CA TYR A 43 -4.52 -6.77 -11.40
C TYR A 43 -4.61 -8.27 -11.62
N THR A 44 -3.49 -8.86 -11.98
CA THR A 44 -3.33 -10.30 -12.16
C THR A 44 -2.02 -10.75 -11.53
N SER A 45 -2.02 -11.93 -10.88
CA SER A 45 -0.79 -12.54 -10.33
C SER A 45 0.00 -13.36 -11.35
N ASN A 46 -0.53 -13.57 -12.56
CA ASN A 46 0.05 -14.50 -13.52
C ASN A 46 0.12 -13.93 -14.95
N GLY A 47 -0.01 -12.61 -15.10
CA GLY A 47 0.06 -11.93 -16.40
C GLY A 47 -1.10 -12.28 -17.34
N LYS A 48 -2.18 -12.90 -16.86
CA LYS A 48 -3.35 -13.25 -17.68
C LYS A 48 -4.61 -12.58 -17.12
N ALA A 49 -5.39 -11.99 -18.01
CA ALA A 49 -6.71 -11.45 -17.74
C ALA A 49 -7.59 -11.70 -18.98
N GLU A 50 -8.81 -12.19 -18.75
CA GLU A 50 -9.82 -12.40 -19.78
C GLU A 50 -10.99 -11.43 -19.51
N LEU A 51 -11.15 -10.45 -20.40
CA LEU A 51 -12.00 -9.28 -20.17
C LEU A 51 -12.97 -9.08 -21.32
N HIS A 52 -14.21 -8.74 -20.98
CA HIS A 52 -15.20 -8.24 -21.91
C HIS A 52 -15.15 -6.71 -21.96
N LEU A 53 -15.00 -6.21 -23.18
CA LEU A 53 -15.07 -4.79 -23.55
C LEU A 53 -16.23 -4.61 -24.55
N GLN A 54 -16.82 -3.41 -24.58
CA GLN A 54 -17.74 -3.07 -25.66
C GLN A 54 -16.96 -2.86 -26.97
N PRO A 55 -17.63 -2.94 -28.14
CA PRO A 55 -16.99 -2.56 -29.39
C PRO A 55 -16.52 -1.10 -29.33
N GLY A 56 -15.26 -0.85 -29.68
CA GLY A 56 -14.66 0.47 -29.48
C GLY A 56 -13.15 0.48 -29.68
N LYS A 57 -12.55 1.67 -29.55
CA LYS A 57 -11.09 1.86 -29.57
C LYS A 57 -10.61 2.03 -28.15
N TYR A 58 -9.53 1.34 -27.79
CA TYR A 58 -8.96 1.40 -26.45
C TYR A 58 -7.44 1.50 -26.50
N THR A 59 -6.86 2.00 -25.42
CA THR A 59 -5.44 1.89 -25.14
C THR A 59 -5.25 1.04 -23.90
N ILE A 60 -4.40 0.02 -24.00
CA ILE A 60 -4.02 -0.88 -22.92
C ILE A 60 -2.61 -0.53 -22.47
N TYR A 61 -2.42 -0.41 -21.17
CA TYR A 61 -1.15 -0.24 -20.50
C TYR A 61 -0.89 -1.45 -19.60
N ALA A 62 0.34 -1.95 -19.58
CA ALA A 62 0.81 -2.94 -18.61
C ALA A 62 1.94 -2.34 -17.79
N SER A 63 1.89 -2.44 -16.45
CA SER A 63 2.88 -1.88 -15.53
C SER A 63 3.07 -2.77 -14.28
N ARG A 64 4.19 -2.59 -13.56
CA ARG A 64 4.52 -3.36 -12.34
C ARG A 64 5.32 -2.56 -11.29
N GLY A 65 4.89 -1.33 -10.98
CA GLY A 65 5.65 -0.46 -10.10
C GLY A 65 6.82 0.28 -10.77
N PHE A 66 7.53 1.10 -10.00
CA PHE A 66 8.51 2.08 -10.47
C PHE A 66 9.80 1.50 -11.03
N GLU A 67 10.16 0.28 -10.65
CA GLU A 67 11.39 -0.36 -11.14
C GLU A 67 11.20 -0.96 -12.54
N TYR A 68 9.96 -1.01 -13.02
CA TYR A 68 9.57 -1.63 -14.30
C TYR A 68 9.11 -0.59 -15.32
N GLY A 69 9.39 -0.88 -16.59
CA GLY A 69 8.86 -0.13 -17.72
C GLY A 69 7.36 -0.36 -17.93
N ILE A 70 6.79 0.38 -18.89
CA ILE A 70 5.38 0.26 -19.30
C ILE A 70 5.32 -0.17 -20.77
N ASP A 71 4.50 -1.18 -21.07
CA ASP A 71 4.08 -1.47 -22.45
C ASP A 71 2.71 -0.86 -22.71
N LYS A 72 2.51 -0.38 -23.93
CA LYS A 72 1.33 0.36 -24.36
C LYS A 72 0.87 -0.14 -25.73
N LYS A 73 -0.40 -0.52 -25.86
CA LYS A 73 -1.00 -0.96 -27.13
C LYS A 73 -2.36 -0.33 -27.37
N SER A 74 -2.55 0.20 -28.57
CA SER A 74 -3.87 0.61 -29.05
C SER A 74 -4.55 -0.55 -29.76
N ILE A 75 -5.82 -0.79 -29.43
CA ILE A 75 -6.62 -1.86 -30.01
C ILE A 75 -7.97 -1.34 -30.46
N THR A 76 -8.60 -2.05 -31.40
CA THR A 76 -10.00 -1.86 -31.76
C THR A 76 -10.73 -3.17 -31.55
N ILE A 77 -11.77 -3.16 -30.74
CA ILE A 77 -12.64 -4.31 -30.49
C ILE A 77 -13.84 -4.22 -31.44
N SER A 78 -14.00 -5.25 -32.27
CA SER A 78 -15.16 -5.42 -33.14
C SER A 78 -16.22 -6.32 -32.48
N LYS A 79 -17.46 -6.35 -32.99
CA LYS A 79 -18.51 -7.21 -32.41
C LYS A 79 -18.16 -8.69 -32.62
N LYS A 80 -18.21 -9.48 -31.53
CA LYS A 80 -18.05 -10.95 -31.49
C LYS A 80 -16.63 -11.49 -31.76
N GLU A 81 -15.60 -10.67 -31.62
CA GLU A 81 -14.21 -11.08 -31.80
C GLU A 81 -13.48 -11.29 -30.46
N ILE A 82 -12.72 -12.39 -30.34
CA ILE A 82 -11.76 -12.58 -29.25
C ILE A 82 -10.42 -12.04 -29.75
N SER A 83 -9.98 -10.90 -29.21
CA SER A 83 -8.67 -10.34 -29.51
C SER A 83 -7.63 -10.83 -28.49
N ARG A 84 -6.51 -11.35 -28.98
CA ARG A 84 -5.39 -11.76 -28.12
C ARG A 84 -4.32 -10.67 -28.14
N VAL A 85 -4.17 -10.00 -27.00
CA VAL A 85 -3.13 -8.98 -26.80
C VAL A 85 -2.00 -9.56 -25.98
N GLU A 86 -0.81 -9.65 -26.57
CA GLU A 86 0.45 -9.98 -25.90
C GLU A 86 1.19 -8.69 -25.59
N MET A 87 1.70 -8.51 -24.37
CA MET A 87 2.46 -7.35 -23.93
C MET A 87 3.68 -7.80 -23.14
N LYS A 88 4.72 -6.97 -23.08
CA LYS A 88 5.96 -7.28 -22.35
C LYS A 88 6.40 -6.12 -21.48
N ILE A 89 6.57 -6.36 -20.20
CA ILE A 89 7.11 -5.37 -19.26
C ILE A 89 8.45 -5.89 -18.73
N GLN A 90 9.43 -5.03 -18.57
CA GLN A 90 10.78 -5.41 -18.13
C GLN A 90 11.19 -4.59 -16.93
N ARG A 91 12.06 -5.13 -16.08
CA ARG A 91 12.68 -4.34 -15.01
C ARG A 91 13.71 -3.40 -15.65
N GLU A 92 13.53 -2.10 -15.52
CA GLU A 92 14.38 -1.07 -16.14
C GLU A 92 15.33 -0.42 -15.15
N VAL A 93 15.00 -0.46 -13.85
CA VAL A 93 15.84 0.08 -12.78
C VAL A 93 16.33 -1.08 -11.91
N PRO A 94 17.62 -1.46 -12.02
CA PRO A 94 18.24 -2.39 -11.09
C PRO A 94 18.34 -1.74 -9.70
N THR A 95 17.92 -2.46 -8.66
CA THR A 95 17.96 -1.98 -7.27
C THR A 95 18.74 -2.96 -6.36
N PRO A 96 20.02 -3.27 -6.68
CA PRO A 96 20.78 -4.25 -5.90
C PRO A 96 20.93 -3.78 -4.44
N GLY A 97 20.61 -4.66 -3.51
CA GLY A 97 20.69 -4.37 -2.07
C GLY A 97 19.56 -3.52 -1.51
N LEU A 98 18.57 -3.13 -2.33
CA LEU A 98 17.36 -2.45 -1.89
C LEU A 98 16.16 -3.39 -2.02
N VAL A 99 15.13 -3.14 -1.22
CA VAL A 99 13.87 -3.91 -1.20
C VAL A 99 12.73 -2.91 -1.25
N ALA A 100 11.77 -3.08 -2.16
CA ALA A 100 10.57 -2.25 -2.21
C ALA A 100 9.62 -2.58 -1.05
N VAL A 101 9.48 -1.65 -0.08
CA VAL A 101 8.66 -1.85 1.13
C VAL A 101 7.43 -0.96 1.11
N ASP A 102 6.25 -1.54 1.35
CA ASP A 102 5.07 -0.77 1.73
C ASP A 102 4.63 -1.20 3.13
N SER A 103 4.79 -0.27 4.09
CA SER A 103 4.60 -0.52 5.51
C SER A 103 3.20 -0.20 6.02
N HIS A 104 2.29 0.25 5.15
CA HIS A 104 0.95 0.68 5.54
C HIS A 104 -0.08 0.21 4.51
N ILE A 105 -0.64 -0.98 4.73
CA ILE A 105 -1.52 -1.67 3.79
C ILE A 105 -2.78 -2.17 4.50
N HIS A 106 -3.94 -1.91 3.88
CA HIS A 106 -5.25 -2.33 4.37
C HIS A 106 -6.00 -3.18 3.35
N CYS A 107 -6.88 -4.03 3.90
CA CYS A 107 -7.90 -4.76 3.16
C CYS A 107 -9.28 -4.45 3.76
N LEU A 108 -10.30 -4.32 2.90
CA LEU A 108 -11.70 -4.25 3.31
C LEU A 108 -12.08 -5.44 4.21
N THR A 109 -11.53 -6.63 3.92
CA THR A 109 -11.80 -7.87 4.65
C THR A 109 -11.58 -7.76 6.17
N TYR A 110 -10.59 -6.99 6.62
CA TYR A 110 -10.23 -6.89 8.04
C TYR A 110 -10.35 -5.48 8.61
N SER A 111 -10.03 -4.45 7.82
CA SER A 111 -10.18 -3.04 8.24
C SER A 111 -11.62 -2.53 8.14
N GLY A 112 -12.49 -3.20 7.37
CA GLY A 112 -13.92 -2.87 7.28
C GLY A 112 -14.25 -1.65 6.39
N HIS A 113 -13.26 -1.05 5.75
CA HIS A 113 -13.45 0.00 4.74
C HIS A 113 -12.39 -0.06 3.64
N GLY A 114 -12.58 0.72 2.58
CA GLY A 114 -11.93 0.53 1.29
C GLY A 114 -12.72 -0.41 0.38
N ASP A 115 -12.11 -0.85 -0.72
CA ASP A 115 -12.76 -1.75 -1.66
C ASP A 115 -12.00 -3.06 -1.93
N ALA A 116 -10.75 -3.20 -1.47
CA ALA A 116 -9.94 -4.37 -1.80
C ALA A 116 -10.17 -5.54 -0.82
N SER A 117 -10.61 -6.69 -1.30
CA SER A 117 -10.55 -7.92 -0.50
C SER A 117 -9.11 -8.33 -0.22
N VAL A 118 -8.88 -9.20 0.78
CA VAL A 118 -7.53 -9.75 1.04
C VAL A 118 -6.97 -10.51 -0.17
N GLU A 119 -7.80 -11.25 -0.91
CA GLU A 119 -7.39 -11.93 -2.15
C GLU A 119 -7.01 -10.92 -3.24
N GLU A 120 -7.83 -9.88 -3.45
CA GLU A 120 -7.53 -8.80 -4.39
C GLU A 120 -6.21 -8.11 -4.01
N ARG A 121 -5.98 -7.88 -2.71
CA ARG A 121 -4.76 -7.24 -2.20
C ARG A 121 -3.51 -8.06 -2.53
N MET A 122 -3.59 -9.39 -2.55
CA MET A 122 -2.43 -10.22 -2.96
C MET A 122 -2.05 -9.94 -4.42
N HIS A 123 -3.04 -9.74 -5.29
CA HIS A 123 -2.82 -9.38 -6.69
C HIS A 123 -2.26 -7.97 -6.84
N THR A 124 -2.71 -7.00 -6.03
CA THR A 124 -2.20 -5.63 -6.10
C THR A 124 -0.78 -5.50 -5.54
N ILE A 125 -0.46 -6.15 -4.41
CA ILE A 125 0.91 -6.20 -3.85
C ILE A 125 1.88 -6.77 -4.90
N ALA A 126 1.57 -7.96 -5.41
CA ALA A 126 2.40 -8.60 -6.41
C ALA A 126 2.46 -7.79 -7.71
N GLY A 127 1.34 -7.17 -8.10
CA GLY A 127 1.19 -6.42 -9.34
C GLY A 127 1.87 -5.05 -9.34
N GLU A 128 2.05 -4.41 -8.19
CA GLU A 128 2.78 -3.14 -8.04
C GLU A 128 4.28 -3.33 -7.69
N GLY A 129 4.73 -4.60 -7.67
CA GLY A 129 6.15 -4.93 -7.50
C GLY A 129 6.67 -4.73 -6.08
N ILE A 130 5.81 -4.71 -5.07
CA ILE A 130 6.25 -4.66 -3.66
C ILE A 130 6.90 -5.99 -3.29
N GLU A 131 8.08 -5.92 -2.67
CA GLU A 131 8.90 -7.07 -2.29
C GLU A 131 8.75 -7.41 -0.80
N LEU A 132 8.46 -6.41 0.05
CA LEU A 132 8.13 -6.57 1.47
C LEU A 132 6.83 -5.81 1.80
N ALA A 133 5.76 -6.55 2.08
CA ALA A 133 4.44 -6.00 2.39
C ALA A 133 4.12 -6.19 3.87
N ILE A 134 3.84 -5.11 4.59
CA ILE A 134 3.44 -5.17 5.99
C ILE A 134 1.91 -5.10 6.08
N ALA A 135 1.27 -6.13 6.62
CA ALA A 135 -0.17 -6.20 6.81
C ALA A 135 -0.56 -5.39 8.06
N THR A 136 -1.12 -4.19 7.89
CA THR A 136 -1.38 -3.25 8.99
C THR A 136 -2.86 -2.90 9.10
N ASP A 137 -3.73 -3.90 8.92
CA ASP A 137 -5.17 -3.71 9.11
C ASP A 137 -5.49 -3.16 10.52
N HIS A 138 -6.49 -2.27 10.60
CA HIS A 138 -6.77 -1.51 11.83
C HIS A 138 -7.02 -2.41 13.03
N ASN A 139 -6.16 -2.36 14.04
CA ASN A 139 -6.28 -3.12 15.28
C ASN A 139 -6.44 -4.64 15.09
N HIS A 140 -5.98 -5.19 13.95
CA HIS A 140 -6.03 -6.63 13.65
C HIS A 140 -4.66 -7.15 13.20
N HIS A 141 -4.23 -8.28 13.78
CA HIS A 141 -3.04 -9.00 13.31
C HIS A 141 -3.44 -9.97 12.21
N VAL A 142 -3.10 -9.63 10.97
CA VAL A 142 -3.46 -10.44 9.81
C VAL A 142 -2.22 -11.13 9.25
N ASP A 143 -2.30 -12.46 9.12
CA ASP A 143 -1.30 -13.25 8.39
C ASP A 143 -1.77 -13.45 6.94
N TYR A 144 -1.07 -12.82 5.99
CA TYR A 144 -1.35 -12.99 4.56
C TYR A 144 -0.85 -14.31 3.99
N GLN A 145 0.01 -15.08 4.68
CA GLN A 145 0.62 -16.30 4.14
C GLN A 145 -0.39 -17.34 3.60
N PRO A 146 -1.51 -17.65 4.28
CA PRO A 146 -2.50 -18.58 3.74
C PRO A 146 -3.11 -18.09 2.43
N VAL A 147 -3.42 -16.79 2.33
CA VAL A 147 -4.04 -16.18 1.14
C VAL A 147 -3.02 -16.06 0.00
N MET A 148 -1.75 -15.76 0.31
CA MET A 148 -0.65 -15.76 -0.66
C MET A 148 -0.44 -17.13 -1.29
N LYS A 149 -0.64 -18.22 -0.54
CA LYS A 149 -0.56 -19.59 -1.08
C LYS A 149 -1.75 -19.87 -1.99
N ALA A 150 -2.95 -19.53 -1.55
CA ALA A 150 -4.18 -19.74 -2.30
C ALA A 150 -4.21 -18.95 -3.63
N THR A 151 -3.67 -17.73 -3.65
CA THR A 151 -3.63 -16.86 -4.83
C THR A 151 -2.39 -17.05 -5.71
N GLY A 152 -1.47 -17.94 -5.31
CA GLY A 152 -0.23 -18.23 -6.04
C GLY A 152 0.78 -17.07 -6.03
N THR A 153 0.67 -16.14 -5.09
CA THR A 153 1.52 -14.94 -5.02
C THR A 153 2.74 -15.07 -4.11
N SER A 154 2.85 -16.19 -3.37
CA SER A 154 3.91 -16.43 -2.37
C SER A 154 5.34 -16.27 -2.91
N ARG A 155 5.55 -16.41 -4.21
CA ARG A 155 6.88 -16.28 -4.86
C ARG A 155 7.29 -14.85 -5.18
N PHE A 156 6.41 -13.86 -5.00
CA PHE A 156 6.66 -12.49 -5.47
C PHE A 156 7.00 -11.50 -4.37
N PHE A 157 6.60 -11.76 -3.14
CA PHE A 157 6.83 -10.85 -2.03
C PHE A 157 6.86 -11.60 -0.70
N THR A 158 7.48 -10.98 0.30
CA THR A 158 7.43 -11.43 1.69
C THR A 158 6.37 -10.62 2.43
N SER A 159 5.42 -11.29 3.08
CA SER A 159 4.48 -10.62 3.98
C SER A 159 5.01 -10.60 5.40
N VAL A 160 4.74 -9.50 6.11
CA VAL A 160 5.00 -9.37 7.55
C VAL A 160 3.69 -9.03 8.24
N ILE A 161 3.39 -9.74 9.33
CA ILE A 161 2.26 -9.38 10.19
C ILE A 161 2.61 -8.06 10.90
N GLY A 162 1.75 -7.06 10.73
CA GLY A 162 1.79 -5.83 11.49
C GLY A 162 0.43 -5.53 12.11
N ASN A 163 0.26 -4.29 12.53
CA ASN A 163 -0.98 -3.73 13.04
C ASN A 163 -0.94 -2.22 12.85
N GLU A 164 -1.99 -1.62 12.29
CA GLU A 164 -2.21 -0.20 12.54
C GLU A 164 -2.98 -0.03 13.85
N VAL A 165 -2.25 0.37 14.88
CA VAL A 165 -2.79 0.63 16.21
C VAL A 165 -3.51 1.98 16.16
N THR A 166 -4.79 1.90 15.83
CA THR A 166 -5.67 3.05 15.64
C THR A 166 -6.26 3.49 16.97
N THR A 167 -5.88 4.68 17.43
CA THR A 167 -6.33 5.26 18.70
C THR A 167 -7.04 6.59 18.51
N LYS A 168 -7.60 7.15 19.59
CA LYS A 168 -8.15 8.52 19.59
C LYS A 168 -7.08 9.61 19.52
N THR A 169 -5.81 9.29 19.78
CA THR A 169 -4.71 10.26 19.85
C THR A 169 -3.65 10.01 18.77
N GLY A 170 -4.02 9.33 17.68
CA GLY A 170 -3.11 9.06 16.57
C GLY A 170 -3.12 7.59 16.18
N HIS A 171 -2.51 7.31 15.04
CA HIS A 171 -2.37 5.95 14.53
C HIS A 171 -0.90 5.59 14.42
N PHE A 172 -0.59 4.33 14.72
CA PHE A 172 0.77 3.84 14.69
C PHE A 172 0.86 2.45 14.06
N ASN A 173 1.70 2.29 13.03
CA ASN A 173 2.03 0.96 12.56
C ASN A 173 3.03 0.29 13.49
N ALA A 174 2.84 -1.00 13.76
CA ALA A 174 3.75 -1.81 14.56
C ALA A 174 4.08 -3.11 13.83
N PHE A 175 5.37 -3.43 13.66
CA PHE A 175 5.83 -4.65 12.97
C PHE A 175 7.28 -5.03 13.32
N PRO A 176 7.72 -6.27 13.03
CA PRO A 176 6.88 -7.44 12.78
C PRO A 176 6.12 -7.85 14.04
N ILE A 177 5.06 -8.63 13.90
CA ILE A 177 4.31 -9.19 15.03
C ILE A 177 4.30 -10.71 14.91
N VAL A 178 4.55 -11.40 16.03
CA VAL A 178 4.43 -12.86 16.07
C VAL A 178 2.95 -13.25 15.98
N ALA A 179 2.62 -14.23 15.15
CA ALA A 179 1.25 -14.72 14.99
C ALA A 179 0.61 -15.06 16.35
N ASN A 180 -0.69 -14.74 16.49
CA ASN A 180 -1.48 -14.91 17.71
C ASN A 180 -1.05 -14.05 18.93
N SER A 181 -0.12 -13.11 18.76
CA SER A 181 0.16 -12.11 19.80
C SER A 181 -1.09 -11.26 20.10
N PRO A 182 -1.31 -10.83 21.35
CA PRO A 182 -2.42 -9.95 21.70
C PRO A 182 -2.28 -8.59 20.99
N VAL A 183 -3.41 -8.05 20.54
CA VAL A 183 -3.49 -6.70 19.99
C VAL A 183 -3.10 -5.69 21.08
N PRO A 184 -2.26 -4.67 20.78
CA PRO A 184 -1.95 -3.61 21.71
C PRO A 184 -3.21 -2.93 22.26
N ASP A 185 -3.16 -2.41 23.49
CA ASP A 185 -4.28 -1.64 24.05
C ASP A 185 -4.43 -0.27 23.35
N TYR A 186 -5.15 -0.27 22.24
CA TYR A 186 -5.44 0.89 21.39
C TYR A 186 -6.40 1.90 22.02
N LYS A 187 -6.90 1.64 23.24
CA LYS A 187 -7.73 2.59 24.01
C LYS A 187 -6.88 3.58 24.80
N LEU A 188 -5.58 3.34 24.92
CA LEU A 188 -4.65 4.24 25.61
C LEU A 188 -4.45 5.52 24.79
N GLY A 189 -4.88 6.65 25.36
CA GLY A 189 -4.63 7.98 24.78
C GLY A 189 -3.25 8.56 25.12
N ASP A 190 -2.66 8.12 26.23
CA ASP A 190 -1.31 8.51 26.66
C ASP A 190 -0.27 7.77 25.82
N TRP A 191 0.54 8.53 25.07
CA TRP A 191 1.50 7.94 24.13
C TRP A 191 2.61 7.15 24.82
N THR A 192 3.05 7.52 26.01
CA THR A 192 4.08 6.76 26.74
C THR A 192 3.55 5.36 27.10
N LYS A 193 2.32 5.28 27.61
CA LYS A 193 1.65 4.00 27.89
C LYS A 193 1.33 3.22 26.62
N LEU A 194 0.87 3.91 25.58
CA LEU A 194 0.56 3.29 24.28
C LEU A 194 1.82 2.67 23.67
N MET A 195 2.93 3.39 23.62
CA MET A 195 4.20 2.85 23.10
C MET A 195 4.68 1.65 23.92
N ALA A 196 4.58 1.70 25.25
CA ALA A 196 4.92 0.56 26.10
C ALA A 196 4.02 -0.66 25.80
N SER A 197 2.72 -0.43 25.60
CA SER A 197 1.76 -1.45 25.19
C SER A 197 2.13 -2.07 23.84
N ILE A 198 2.40 -1.26 22.82
CA ILE A 198 2.83 -1.71 21.49
C ILE A 198 4.14 -2.51 21.55
N ARG A 199 5.14 -2.03 22.30
CA ARG A 199 6.44 -2.72 22.47
C ARG A 199 6.33 -4.03 23.24
N SER A 200 5.30 -4.21 24.05
CA SER A 200 5.06 -5.46 24.77
C SER A 200 4.51 -6.57 23.87
N THR A 201 3.96 -6.23 22.70
CA THR A 201 3.50 -7.20 21.70
C THR A 201 4.71 -7.93 21.12
N GLN A 202 4.67 -9.26 21.20
CA GLN A 202 5.81 -10.10 20.84
C GLN A 202 6.21 -9.90 19.37
N GLY A 203 7.51 -9.66 19.17
CA GLY A 203 8.11 -9.48 17.85
C GLY A 203 8.25 -8.03 17.41
N VAL A 204 7.52 -7.08 17.99
CA VAL A 204 7.54 -5.67 17.54
C VAL A 204 8.95 -5.11 17.61
N ARG A 205 9.44 -4.60 16.47
CA ARG A 205 10.76 -3.94 16.35
C ARG A 205 10.66 -2.52 15.84
N VAL A 206 9.66 -2.24 15.01
CA VAL A 206 9.42 -0.95 14.38
C VAL A 206 8.05 -0.45 14.80
N ILE A 207 7.99 0.81 15.25
CA ILE A 207 6.77 1.58 15.41
C ILE A 207 6.87 2.82 14.52
N VAL A 208 5.84 3.07 13.72
CA VAL A 208 5.75 4.23 12.83
C VAL A 208 4.61 5.12 13.30
N LEU A 209 4.82 6.43 13.39
CA LEU A 209 3.73 7.41 13.48
C LEU A 209 3.14 7.64 12.08
N ASN A 210 1.87 7.29 11.89
CA ASN A 210 1.20 7.36 10.60
C ASN A 210 0.59 8.74 10.34
N HIS A 211 0.61 9.18 9.08
CA HIS A 211 -0.07 10.36 8.52
C HIS A 211 -0.37 11.47 9.55
N PRO A 212 0.66 12.11 10.13
CA PRO A 212 0.54 12.80 11.42
C PRO A 212 -0.18 14.15 11.39
N HIS A 213 -0.59 14.61 10.19
CA HIS A 213 -1.49 15.75 10.00
C HIS A 213 -2.96 15.38 9.78
N ASN A 214 -3.30 14.10 9.74
CA ASN A 214 -4.68 13.65 9.71
C ASN A 214 -5.34 13.86 11.08
N THR A 215 -6.66 14.09 11.05
CA THR A 215 -7.46 14.27 12.26
C THR A 215 -8.14 12.95 12.63
N HIS A 216 -7.86 12.46 13.83
CA HIS A 216 -8.37 11.22 14.40
C HIS A 216 -9.19 11.55 15.64
N SER A 217 -10.52 11.38 15.59
CA SER A 217 -11.40 11.69 16.73
C SER A 217 -11.23 13.11 17.30
N GLY A 218 -10.95 14.10 16.43
CA GLY A 218 -10.70 15.50 16.83
C GLY A 218 -9.27 15.80 17.28
N PHE A 219 -8.38 14.81 17.29
CA PHE A 219 -6.96 14.96 17.59
C PHE A 219 -6.12 14.90 16.31
N ARG A 220 -5.14 15.80 16.18
CA ARG A 220 -4.16 15.75 15.08
C ARG A 220 -2.75 15.76 15.66
N PRO A 221 -1.94 14.70 15.47
CA PRO A 221 -0.63 14.55 16.12
C PRO A 221 0.29 15.77 16.05
N LEU A 222 0.44 16.38 14.87
CA LEU A 222 1.31 17.53 14.65
C LEU A 222 0.55 18.86 14.53
N ALA A 223 -0.62 18.97 15.16
CA ALA A 223 -1.29 20.26 15.31
C ALA A 223 -0.47 21.20 16.21
N PRO A 224 -0.58 22.54 16.06
CA PRO A 224 0.16 23.52 16.88
C PRO A 224 -0.04 23.36 18.39
N GLU A 225 -1.20 22.86 18.81
CA GLU A 225 -1.54 22.60 20.21
C GLU A 225 -0.76 21.39 20.78
N ASN A 226 -0.24 20.54 19.91
CA ASN A 226 0.42 19.29 20.25
C ASN A 226 1.91 19.31 19.94
N PHE A 227 2.33 20.03 18.90
CA PHE A 227 3.68 20.02 18.36
C PHE A 227 4.16 21.41 17.94
N ASN A 228 5.41 21.74 18.28
CA ASN A 228 6.06 22.95 17.82
C ASN A 228 6.98 22.62 16.63
N PRO A 229 6.63 23.05 15.40
CA PRO A 229 7.36 22.69 14.19
C PRO A 229 8.69 23.43 14.01
N VAL A 230 9.01 24.40 14.88
CA VAL A 230 10.31 25.09 14.86
C VAL A 230 11.31 24.38 15.76
N THR A 231 10.87 23.98 16.95
CA THR A 231 11.74 23.38 17.97
C THR A 231 11.72 21.87 17.97
N GLY A 232 10.74 21.24 17.32
CA GLY A 232 10.47 19.80 17.41
C GLY A 232 9.92 19.34 18.77
N ARG A 233 9.60 20.27 19.68
CA ARG A 233 9.02 19.95 20.98
C ARG A 233 7.59 19.43 20.82
N ASN A 234 7.28 18.35 21.52
CA ASN A 234 5.92 17.86 21.64
C ASN A 234 5.35 18.09 23.06
N LEU A 235 4.03 18.20 23.14
CA LEU A 235 3.28 18.58 24.33
C LEU A 235 2.46 17.42 24.94
N HIS A 236 2.46 16.23 24.34
CA HIS A 236 1.64 15.05 24.67
C HIS A 236 2.41 13.82 25.20
N GLY A 237 3.55 14.05 25.84
CA GLY A 237 4.27 13.03 26.60
C GLY A 237 5.66 12.74 26.04
N ALA A 238 6.58 12.50 26.96
CA ALA A 238 7.93 12.07 26.67
C ALA A 238 8.16 10.67 27.27
N PRO A 239 9.00 9.82 26.65
CA PRO A 239 9.72 10.05 25.40
C PRO A 239 8.93 9.63 24.14
N TYR A 240 9.27 10.26 23.01
CA TYR A 240 8.91 9.79 21.67
C TYR A 240 9.68 8.52 21.36
N SER A 241 9.06 7.36 21.56
CA SER A 241 9.73 6.07 21.40
C SER A 241 9.29 5.27 20.17
N PHE A 242 8.67 5.93 19.20
CA PHE A 242 8.48 5.37 17.85
C PHE A 242 9.76 5.56 17.02
N ASP A 243 9.95 4.69 16.04
CA ASP A 243 11.20 4.58 15.28
C ASP A 243 11.17 5.37 13.98
N ALA A 244 9.97 5.58 13.42
CA ALA A 244 9.78 6.24 12.15
C ALA A 244 8.51 7.10 12.12
N MET A 245 8.44 8.00 11.15
CA MET A 245 7.26 8.81 10.86
C MET A 245 7.00 8.81 9.35
N GLU A 246 5.74 8.69 8.97
CA GLU A 246 5.35 8.87 7.58
C GLU A 246 5.55 10.33 7.15
N VAL A 247 6.47 10.53 6.21
CA VAL A 247 6.74 11.84 5.60
C VAL A 247 6.05 11.99 4.24
N VAL A 248 5.59 10.87 3.67
CA VAL A 248 4.79 10.83 2.45
C VAL A 248 3.87 9.60 2.48
N THR A 249 2.56 9.83 2.31
CA THR A 249 1.56 8.76 2.31
C THR A 249 0.58 9.01 1.17
N SER A 250 0.37 8.03 0.31
CA SER A 250 -0.42 8.22 -0.92
C SER A 250 -1.90 8.52 -0.64
N ALA A 251 -2.49 7.91 0.41
CA ALA A 251 -3.86 8.18 0.84
C ALA A 251 -4.01 9.42 1.74
N ALA A 252 -2.91 10.05 2.17
CA ALA A 252 -2.91 11.18 3.09
C ALA A 252 -2.03 12.35 2.62
N MET A 253 -1.95 12.56 1.31
CA MET A 253 -1.21 13.68 0.73
C MET A 253 -1.68 15.04 1.28
N GLN A 254 -0.73 15.91 1.58
CA GLN A 254 -0.97 17.26 2.06
C GLN A 254 -0.88 18.26 0.89
N SER A 255 -1.60 19.38 0.96
CA SER A 255 -1.45 20.44 -0.05
C SER A 255 -0.05 21.06 -0.05
N ASP A 256 0.59 21.10 1.12
CA ASP A 256 2.00 21.44 1.27
C ASP A 256 2.82 20.15 1.39
N ASN A 257 3.41 19.73 0.27
CA ASN A 257 4.19 18.49 0.18
C ASN A 257 5.46 18.50 1.05
N LEU A 258 5.96 19.67 1.48
CA LEU A 258 7.18 19.79 2.28
C LEU A 258 6.91 19.90 3.77
N ARG A 259 5.64 20.03 4.18
CA ARG A 259 5.26 20.21 5.58
C ARG A 259 5.75 19.07 6.47
N LEU A 260 5.45 17.82 6.09
CA LEU A 260 5.86 16.64 6.85
C LEU A 260 7.39 16.47 6.91
N TYR A 261 8.11 16.83 5.85
CA TYR A 261 9.57 16.85 5.86
C TYR A 261 10.13 17.91 6.82
N SER A 262 9.49 19.09 6.87
CA SER A 262 9.87 20.16 7.80
C SER A 262 9.63 19.74 9.25
N ASP A 263 8.49 19.11 9.53
CA ASP A 263 8.19 18.57 10.87
C ASP A 263 9.16 17.45 11.27
N TRP A 264 9.49 16.57 10.33
CA TRP A 264 10.49 15.53 10.54
C TRP A 264 11.87 16.12 10.86
N PHE A 265 12.32 17.12 10.10
CA PHE A 265 13.57 17.82 10.38
C PHE A 265 13.53 18.55 11.72
N ALA A 266 12.39 19.11 12.13
CA ALA A 266 12.24 19.69 13.46
C ALA A 266 12.43 18.65 14.57
N LEU A 267 11.87 17.43 14.41
CA LEU A 267 12.09 16.32 15.34
C LEU A 267 13.58 15.91 15.39
N LEU A 268 14.25 15.83 14.23
CA LEU A 268 15.69 15.53 14.19
C LEU A 268 16.54 16.61 14.86
N ASN A 269 16.24 17.89 14.59
CA ASN A 269 16.92 19.04 15.17
C ASN A 269 16.71 19.13 16.69
N HIS A 270 15.55 18.69 17.19
CA HIS A 270 15.29 18.57 18.63
C HIS A 270 16.20 17.53 19.31
N GLY A 271 16.69 16.55 18.55
CA GLY A 271 17.53 15.47 19.05
C GLY A 271 16.88 14.08 19.00
N TYR A 272 15.66 13.96 18.47
CA TYR A 272 15.08 12.64 18.23
C TYR A 272 15.83 11.90 17.12
N ARG A 273 15.69 10.57 17.08
CA ARG A 273 16.30 9.67 16.09
C ARG A 273 15.20 8.86 15.43
N ILE A 274 14.42 9.54 14.61
CA ILE A 274 13.24 9.00 13.93
C ILE A 274 13.54 8.96 12.44
N ALA A 275 13.36 7.81 11.79
CA ALA A 275 13.47 7.69 10.35
C ALA A 275 12.27 8.33 9.64
N GLY A 276 12.49 9.00 8.52
CA GLY A 276 11.42 9.37 7.60
C GLY A 276 11.12 8.18 6.68
N ILE A 277 9.86 7.76 6.60
CA ILE A 277 9.44 6.69 5.70
C ILE A 277 8.25 7.13 4.85
N GLY A 278 8.04 6.44 3.73
CA GLY A 278 6.86 6.57 2.92
C GLY A 278 6.04 5.27 2.87
N SER A 279 4.75 5.41 2.62
CA SER A 279 3.81 4.29 2.52
C SER A 279 2.61 4.63 1.61
N SER A 280 1.74 3.65 1.33
CA SER A 280 0.51 3.95 0.58
C SER A 280 -0.68 4.31 1.46
N ASP A 281 -0.83 3.67 2.63
CA ASP A 281 -2.08 3.64 3.39
C ASP A 281 -3.26 3.21 2.50
N THR A 282 -2.98 2.17 1.69
CA THR A 282 -3.87 1.75 0.61
C THR A 282 -5.07 0.97 1.14
N HIS A 283 -6.25 1.43 0.75
CA HIS A 283 -7.53 0.82 1.09
C HIS A 283 -8.27 0.27 -0.14
N ASP A 284 -7.99 0.87 -1.30
CA ASP A 284 -8.69 0.58 -2.55
C ASP A 284 -7.77 -0.13 -3.55
N VAL A 285 -8.37 -0.78 -4.54
CA VAL A 285 -7.66 -1.43 -5.65
C VAL A 285 -7.10 -0.38 -6.63
N SER A 286 -7.85 0.70 -6.86
CA SER A 286 -7.56 1.65 -7.95
C SER A 286 -7.28 3.09 -7.51
N ARG A 287 -7.66 3.46 -6.29
CA ARG A 287 -7.40 4.77 -5.67
C ARG A 287 -6.29 4.62 -4.63
N PHE A 288 -5.39 5.59 -4.54
CA PHE A 288 -4.20 5.56 -3.67
C PHE A 288 -3.42 4.25 -3.86
N ILE A 289 -2.79 4.17 -5.03
CA ILE A 289 -2.24 2.93 -5.56
C ILE A 289 -1.17 2.42 -4.61
N LEU A 290 -1.27 1.13 -4.28
CA LEU A 290 -0.36 0.45 -3.37
C LEU A 290 1.10 0.70 -3.79
N GLY A 291 1.95 1.04 -2.83
CA GLY A 291 3.37 1.25 -3.07
C GLY A 291 3.75 2.56 -3.77
N GLN A 292 2.83 3.51 -3.99
CA GLN A 292 3.15 4.76 -4.69
C GLN A 292 4.15 5.66 -3.95
N ALA A 293 4.23 5.54 -2.62
CA ALA A 293 5.25 6.21 -1.83
C ALA A 293 6.06 5.21 -1.01
N ARG A 294 6.27 3.99 -1.53
CA ARG A 294 7.09 2.95 -0.89
C ARG A 294 8.46 3.45 -0.42
N THR A 295 8.96 2.84 0.65
CA THR A 295 10.33 3.03 1.17
C THR A 295 11.28 2.01 0.57
#